data_AF-A0A843DVI6-F1
#
_entry.id   AF-A0A843DVI6-F1
#
_cell.length_a   1.000
_cell.length_b   1.000
_cell.length_c   1.000
_cell.angle_alpha   90.00
_cell.angle_beta   90.00
_cell.angle_gamma   90.00
#
_symmetry.space_group_name_H-M   'P 1'
#
loop_
_entity.id
_entity.type
_entity.pdbx_description
1 polymer ?
#
loop_
_entity_poly.entity_id
_entity_poly.type
_entity_poly.pdbx_seq_one_letter_code
_entity_poly.pdbx_strand_id
1 'polypeptide(L)'
;WRYIALINLPGRAYENAMVPVCSAAYGQRDLLKMREGFLYTAKWVLIFSAVFAVVLFVFSEPLISILTYEDSMRELRPQFVWTLQISTLLIPFSALMGIGSSMLQALKKSKVSMYYYFFWGFVKLGMYAVAAYVYHSFEYIIYCMVIVHVFGGLCLMYLAHSEYNKISAIVSNEGS
;
A
#
# COMPACT_ATOMS: atom_id res chain seq x y z
N TRP A 1 11.36 -11.02 -3.26
CA TRP A 1 10.96 -9.95 -2.31
C TRP A 1 11.74 -8.63 -2.45
N ARG A 2 13.08 -8.67 -2.66
CA ARG A 2 13.91 -7.45 -2.79
C ARG A 2 13.51 -6.54 -3.96
N TYR A 3 13.14 -7.10 -5.12
CA TYR A 3 12.65 -6.31 -6.26
C TYR A 3 11.37 -5.54 -5.94
N ILE A 4 10.42 -6.17 -5.25
CA ILE A 4 9.17 -5.51 -4.84
C ILE A 4 9.48 -4.39 -3.84
N ALA A 5 10.39 -4.60 -2.88
CA ALA A 5 10.79 -3.54 -1.94
C ALA A 5 11.48 -2.35 -2.65
N LEU A 6 12.37 -2.62 -3.61
CA LEU A 6 13.06 -1.60 -4.40
C LEU A 6 12.09 -0.79 -5.27
N ILE A 7 11.10 -1.45 -5.87
CA ILE A 7 10.14 -0.78 -6.74
C ILE A 7 9.12 0.07 -5.97
N ASN A 8 8.85 -0.28 -4.72
CA ASN A 8 7.99 0.51 -3.84
C ASN A 8 8.73 1.70 -3.23
N LEU A 9 10.05 1.79 -3.35
CA LEU A 9 10.86 2.86 -2.76
C LEU A 9 10.43 4.26 -3.19
N PRO A 10 10.16 4.55 -4.48
CA PRO A 10 9.69 5.87 -4.90
C PRO A 10 8.32 6.19 -4.30
N GLY A 11 7.39 5.23 -4.31
CA GLY A 11 6.07 5.39 -3.69
C GLY A 11 6.16 5.75 -2.21
N ARG A 12 7.00 5.02 -1.46
CA ARG A 12 7.29 5.29 -0.05
C ARG A 12 7.91 6.67 0.19
N ALA A 13 8.78 7.13 -0.71
CA ALA A 13 9.37 8.46 -0.61
C ALA A 13 8.30 9.55 -0.74
N TYR A 14 7.39 9.43 -1.71
CA TYR A 14 6.26 10.36 -1.87
C TYR A 14 5.28 10.30 -0.69
N GLU A 15 4.95 9.11 -0.18
CA GLU A 15 4.09 8.93 1.00
C GLU A 15 4.65 9.66 2.22
N ASN A 16 5.97 9.57 2.45
CA ASN A 16 6.64 10.25 3.57
C ASN A 16 6.75 11.76 3.35
N ALA A 17 6.96 12.21 2.11
CA ALA A 17 7.00 13.64 1.77
C ALA A 17 5.63 14.31 1.92
N MET A 18 4.54 13.57 1.75
CA MET A 18 3.18 14.09 1.92
C MET A 18 2.88 14.52 3.36
N VAL A 19 3.40 13.80 4.36
CA VAL A 19 3.11 14.04 5.78
C VAL A 19 3.45 15.49 6.20
N PRO A 20 4.67 16.02 6.00
CA PRO A 20 5.00 17.39 6.39
C PRO A 20 4.24 18.45 5.58
N VAL A 21 4.04 18.24 4.27
CA VAL A 21 3.32 19.19 3.41
C VAL A 21 1.87 19.35 3.86
N CYS A 22 1.17 18.22 4.05
CA CYS A 22 -0.20 18.22 4.53
C CYS A 22 -0.31 18.69 5.98
N SER A 23 0.66 18.37 6.84
CA SER A 23 0.69 18.84 8.24
C SER A 23 0.85 20.36 8.33
N ALA A 24 1.65 20.96 7.45
CA ALA A 24 1.82 22.42 7.40
C ALA A 24 0.53 23.13 6.97
N ALA A 25 -0.14 22.63 5.94
CA ALA A 25 -1.45 23.15 5.51
C ALA A 25 -2.52 22.99 6.61
N TYR A 26 -2.53 21.83 7.27
CA TYR A 26 -3.41 21.58 8.43
C TYR A 26 -3.14 22.57 9.58
N GLY A 27 -1.88 22.88 9.87
CA GLY A 27 -1.50 23.89 10.86
C GLY A 27 -1.98 25.30 10.53
N GLN A 28 -2.16 25.62 9.25
CA GLN A 28 -2.72 26.89 8.76
C GLN A 28 -4.25 26.91 8.74
N ARG A 29 -4.92 25.83 9.17
CA ARG A 29 -6.37 25.61 9.05
C ARG A 29 -6.88 25.66 7.59
N ASP A 30 -5.99 25.55 6.61
CA ASP A 30 -6.34 25.51 5.19
C ASP A 30 -6.50 24.05 4.72
N LEU A 31 -7.72 23.54 4.91
CA LEU A 31 -8.06 22.17 4.54
C LEU A 31 -8.17 21.97 3.03
N LEU A 32 -8.47 23.03 2.26
CA LEU A 32 -8.51 22.95 0.79
C LEU A 32 -7.13 22.66 0.24
N LYS A 33 -6.12 23.43 0.69
CA LYS A 33 -4.73 23.21 0.31
C LYS A 33 -4.19 21.85 0.77
N MET A 34 -4.62 21.37 1.94
CA MET A 34 -4.31 20.02 2.40
C MET A 34 -4.88 18.96 1.45
N ARG A 35 -6.15 19.09 1.04
CA ARG A 35 -6.81 18.16 0.11
C ARG A 35 -6.15 18.18 -1.26
N GLU A 36 -5.77 19.34 -1.78
CA GLU A 36 -5.04 19.45 -3.04
C GLU A 36 -3.69 18.76 -2.98
N GLY A 37 -2.89 19.00 -1.92
CA GLY A 37 -1.62 18.33 -1.71
C GLY A 37 -1.75 16.80 -1.59
N PHE A 38 -2.80 16.35 -0.92
CA PHE A 38 -3.13 14.93 -0.82
C PHE A 38 -3.50 14.32 -2.18
N LEU A 39 -4.44 14.92 -2.90
CA LEU A 39 -4.90 14.41 -4.20
C LEU A 39 -3.76 14.40 -5.22
N TYR A 40 -2.91 15.42 -5.21
CA TYR A 40 -1.72 15.48 -6.05
C TYR A 40 -0.76 14.34 -5.75
N THR A 41 -0.41 14.14 -4.48
CA THR A 41 0.49 13.05 -4.05
C THR A 41 -0.12 11.69 -4.38
N ALA A 42 -1.40 11.49 -4.05
CA ALA A 42 -2.11 10.24 -4.30
C ALA A 42 -2.14 9.90 -5.80
N LYS A 43 -2.40 10.89 -6.66
CA LYS A 43 -2.39 10.73 -8.12
C LYS A 43 -1.02 10.25 -8.61
N TRP A 44 0.07 10.92 -8.19
CA TRP A 44 1.41 10.54 -8.62
C TRP A 44 1.85 9.18 -8.10
N VAL A 45 1.61 8.90 -6.82
CA VAL A 45 1.92 7.60 -6.21
C VAL A 45 1.16 6.48 -6.93
N LEU A 46 -0.13 6.64 -7.20
CA LEU A 46 -0.91 5.63 -7.92
C LEU A 46 -0.44 5.45 -9.37
N ILE A 47 -0.08 6.55 -10.07
CA ILE A 47 0.49 6.48 -11.42
C ILE A 47 1.80 5.68 -11.39
N PHE A 48 2.73 6.03 -10.50
CA PHE A 48 4.00 5.30 -10.38
C PHE A 48 3.77 3.84 -10.02
N SER A 49 2.93 3.55 -9.03
CA SER A 49 2.60 2.18 -8.62
C SER A 49 1.97 1.37 -9.75
N ALA A 50 1.08 1.96 -10.57
CA ALA A 50 0.49 1.30 -11.72
C ALA A 50 1.51 1.04 -12.83
N VAL A 51 2.34 2.03 -13.17
CA VAL A 51 3.42 1.88 -14.17
C VAL A 51 4.38 0.78 -13.74
N PHE A 52 4.82 0.78 -12.48
CA PHE A 52 5.72 -0.23 -11.95
C PHE A 52 5.08 -1.63 -11.88
N ALA A 53 3.78 -1.72 -11.58
CA ALA A 53 3.06 -2.99 -11.64
C ALA A 53 3.05 -3.56 -13.06
N VAL A 54 2.74 -2.73 -14.07
CA VAL A 54 2.75 -3.15 -15.48
C VAL A 54 4.15 -3.57 -15.93
N VAL A 55 5.18 -2.78 -15.60
CA VAL A 55 6.57 -3.12 -15.92
C VAL A 55 6.97 -4.45 -15.28
N LEU A 56 6.65 -4.69 -13.99
CA LEU A 56 6.96 -5.97 -13.35
C LEU A 56 6.17 -7.14 -13.94
N PHE A 57 4.95 -6.91 -14.40
CA PHE A 57 4.14 -7.96 -15.00
C PHE A 57 4.74 -8.40 -16.34
N VAL A 58 5.07 -7.44 -17.21
CA VAL A 58 5.66 -7.67 -18.54
C VAL A 58 7.07 -8.24 -18.43
N PHE A 59 7.90 -7.70 -17.55
CA PHE A 59 9.29 -8.12 -17.37
C PHE A 59 9.46 -9.21 -16.29
N SER A 60 8.38 -9.86 -15.86
CA SER A 60 8.42 -10.88 -14.81
C SER A 60 9.36 -12.04 -15.14
N GLU A 61 9.27 -12.57 -16.36
CA GLU A 61 10.12 -13.66 -16.86
C GLU A 61 11.62 -13.32 -16.86
N PRO A 62 12.09 -12.23 -17.49
CA PRO A 62 13.51 -11.89 -17.49
C PRO A 62 14.04 -11.50 -16.10
N LEU A 63 13.21 -10.92 -15.22
CA LEU A 63 13.64 -10.57 -13.87
C LEU A 63 13.86 -11.81 -13.00
N ILE A 64 12.99 -12.81 -13.10
CA ILE A 64 13.13 -14.06 -12.37
C ILE A 64 14.27 -14.89 -12.96
N SER A 65 14.46 -14.92 -14.28
CA SER A 65 15.53 -15.71 -14.89
C SER A 65 16.94 -15.29 -14.43
N ILE A 66 17.16 -13.99 -14.15
CA ILE A 66 18.40 -13.47 -13.55
C ILE A 66 18.58 -13.99 -12.12
N LEU A 67 17.50 -14.06 -11.33
CA LEU A 67 17.54 -14.51 -9.94
C LEU A 67 17.66 -16.05 -9.83
N THR A 68 17.18 -16.76 -10.84
CA THR A 68 17.06 -18.23 -10.87
C THR A 68 18.06 -18.85 -11.85
N TYR A 69 19.26 -18.26 -11.97
CA TYR A 69 20.28 -18.67 -12.94
C TYR A 69 20.86 -20.07 -12.64
N GLU A 70 20.85 -20.48 -11.37
CA GLU A 70 21.41 -21.76 -10.92
C GLU A 70 20.48 -22.96 -11.25
N ASP A 71 21.08 -24.09 -11.63
CA ASP A 71 20.34 -25.28 -12.12
C ASP A 71 19.41 -25.89 -11.06
N SER A 72 19.76 -25.77 -9.78
CA SER A 72 18.94 -26.25 -8.65
C SER A 72 17.59 -25.54 -8.52
N MET A 73 17.44 -24.35 -9.13
CA MET A 73 16.23 -23.54 -9.02
C MET A 73 15.43 -23.48 -10.33
N ARG A 74 15.91 -24.14 -11.39
CA ARG A 74 15.32 -24.09 -12.73
C ARG A 74 13.87 -24.59 -12.77
N GLU A 75 13.57 -25.63 -11.98
CA GLU A 75 12.22 -26.21 -11.86
C GLU A 75 11.22 -25.31 -11.11
N LEU A 76 11.70 -24.46 -10.19
CA LEU A 76 10.85 -23.52 -9.43
C LEU A 76 10.59 -22.20 -10.18
N ARG A 77 11.35 -21.93 -11.24
CA ARG A 77 11.24 -20.71 -12.07
C ARG A 77 9.80 -20.37 -12.50
N PRO A 78 8.99 -21.30 -13.06
CA PRO A 78 7.62 -20.98 -13.46
C PRO A 78 6.74 -20.55 -12.28
N GLN A 79 6.90 -21.17 -11.10
CA GLN A 79 6.15 -20.78 -9.90
C GLN A 79 6.56 -19.39 -9.40
N PHE A 80 7.84 -19.04 -9.49
CA PHE A 80 8.30 -17.69 -9.13
C PHE A 80 7.80 -16.60 -10.09
N VAL A 81 7.76 -16.88 -11.39
CA VAL A 81 7.19 -15.96 -12.40
C VAL A 81 5.72 -15.72 -12.10
N TRP A 82 4.94 -16.79 -11.91
CA TRP A 82 3.52 -16.70 -11.55
C TRP A 82 3.29 -15.91 -10.27
N THR A 83 4.11 -16.16 -9.23
CA THR A 83 4.05 -15.44 -7.96
C THR A 83 4.30 -13.96 -8.15
N LEU A 84 5.31 -13.59 -8.94
CA LEU A 84 5.65 -12.21 -9.19
C LEU A 84 4.52 -11.50 -9.95
N GLN A 85 3.96 -12.17 -10.97
CA GLN A 85 2.84 -11.65 -11.76
C GLN A 85 1.62 -11.35 -10.89
N ILE A 86 1.19 -12.29 -10.04
CA ILE A 86 0.07 -12.06 -9.12
C ILE A 86 0.41 -11.00 -8.08
N SER A 87 1.66 -10.98 -7.62
CA SER A 87 2.11 -9.99 -6.64
C SER A 87 2.15 -8.57 -7.20
N THR A 88 2.15 -8.37 -8.52
CA THR A 88 2.09 -7.01 -9.09
C THR A 88 0.80 -6.29 -8.75
N LEU A 89 -0.31 -7.02 -8.60
CA LEU A 89 -1.60 -6.46 -8.17
C LEU A 89 -1.52 -5.85 -6.78
N LEU A 90 -0.62 -6.31 -5.91
CA LEU A 90 -0.45 -5.79 -4.55
C LEU A 90 0.05 -4.35 -4.52
N ILE A 91 0.82 -3.94 -5.54
CA ILE A 91 1.57 -2.68 -5.56
C ILE A 91 0.65 -1.46 -5.46
N PRO A 92 -0.37 -1.28 -6.32
CA PRO A 92 -1.27 -0.13 -6.23
C PRO A 92 -2.08 -0.10 -4.92
N PHE A 93 -2.53 -1.25 -4.41
CA PHE A 93 -3.30 -1.29 -3.16
C PHE A 93 -2.44 -1.05 -1.92
N SER A 94 -1.19 -1.52 -1.94
CA SER A 94 -0.22 -1.21 -0.88
C SER A 94 0.09 0.27 -0.84
N ALA A 95 0.20 0.92 -2.00
CA ALA A 95 0.40 2.36 -2.10
C ALA A 95 -0.80 3.14 -1.57
N LEU A 96 -2.02 2.69 -1.86
CA LEU A 96 -3.25 3.26 -1.30
C LEU A 96 -3.27 3.21 0.23
N MET A 97 -2.82 2.09 0.80
CA MET A 97 -2.67 1.92 2.25
C MET A 97 -1.65 2.93 2.83
N GLY A 98 -0.50 3.10 2.15
CA GLY A 98 0.51 4.08 2.53
C GLY A 98 0.01 5.52 2.50
N ILE A 99 -0.68 5.91 1.43
CA ILE A 99 -1.32 7.22 1.28
C ILE A 99 -2.32 7.48 2.41
N GLY A 100 -3.24 6.53 2.67
CA GLY A 100 -4.23 6.65 3.74
C GLY A 100 -3.58 6.81 5.13
N SER A 101 -2.52 6.05 5.39
CA SER A 101 -1.73 6.17 6.62
C SER A 101 -1.09 7.56 6.77
N SER A 102 -0.41 8.03 5.74
CA SER A 102 0.26 9.33 5.74
C SER A 102 -0.73 10.49 5.92
N MET A 103 -1.95 10.37 5.39
CA MET A 103 -3.03 11.32 5.64
C MET A 103 -3.44 11.37 7.12
N LEU A 104 -3.68 10.21 7.73
CA LEU A 104 -4.00 10.13 9.16
C LEU A 104 -2.87 10.69 10.04
N GLN A 105 -1.62 10.46 9.65
CA GLN A 105 -0.46 11.06 10.32
C GLN A 105 -0.46 12.59 10.19
N ALA A 106 -0.74 13.13 9.00
CA ALA A 106 -0.83 14.57 8.77
C ALA A 106 -1.95 15.25 9.58
N LEU A 107 -3.07 14.55 9.81
CA LEU A 107 -4.19 15.00 10.65
C LEU A 107 -3.92 14.88 12.16
N LYS A 108 -2.69 14.57 12.59
CA LYS A 108 -2.32 14.26 13.98
C LYS A 108 -3.09 13.05 14.57
N LYS A 109 -3.60 12.17 13.73
CA LYS A 109 -4.32 10.92 14.08
C LYS A 109 -3.42 9.68 13.86
N SER A 110 -2.11 9.83 14.02
CA SER A 110 -1.12 8.74 13.83
C SER A 110 -1.44 7.49 14.66
N LYS A 111 -2.02 7.66 15.86
CA LYS A 111 -2.47 6.55 16.71
C LYS A 111 -3.50 5.67 16.01
N VAL A 112 -4.45 6.25 15.26
CA VAL A 112 -5.48 5.51 14.52
C VAL A 112 -4.83 4.64 13.44
N SER A 113 -3.86 5.21 12.70
CA SER A 113 -3.08 4.46 11.72
C SER A 113 -2.31 3.32 12.40
N MET A 114 -1.61 3.58 13.51
CA MET A 114 -0.86 2.56 14.25
C MET A 114 -1.74 1.40 14.72
N TYR A 115 -2.91 1.68 15.33
CA TYR A 115 -3.84 0.63 15.74
C TYR A 115 -4.36 -0.19 14.55
N TYR A 116 -4.63 0.47 13.42
CA TYR A 116 -5.02 -0.21 12.20
C TYR A 116 -3.94 -1.18 11.72
N TYR A 117 -2.68 -0.73 11.57
CA TYR A 117 -1.58 -1.61 11.15
C TYR A 117 -1.34 -2.77 12.13
N PHE A 118 -1.49 -2.51 13.43
CA PHE A 118 -1.33 -3.53 14.45
C PHE A 118 -2.41 -4.62 14.33
N PHE A 119 -3.68 -4.22 14.29
CA PHE A 119 -4.81 -5.15 14.12
C PHE A 119 -4.74 -5.88 12.78
N TRP A 120 -4.47 -5.15 11.69
CA TRP A 120 -4.34 -5.70 10.35
C TRP A 120 -3.17 -6.69 10.24
N GLY A 121 -2.12 -6.48 11.02
CA GLY A 121 -1.01 -7.42 11.16
C GLY A 121 -1.45 -8.79 11.67
N PHE A 122 -2.29 -8.84 12.70
CA PHE A 122 -2.86 -10.11 13.20
C PHE A 122 -3.79 -10.77 12.20
N VAL A 123 -4.65 -9.98 11.52
CA VAL A 123 -5.53 -10.50 10.47
C VAL A 123 -4.70 -11.12 9.34
N LYS A 124 -3.66 -10.42 8.87
CA LYS A 124 -2.73 -10.91 7.85
C LYS A 124 -2.06 -12.22 8.29
N LEU A 125 -1.52 -12.24 9.51
CA LEU A 125 -0.84 -13.41 10.05
C LEU A 125 -1.79 -14.61 10.18
N GLY A 126 -3.01 -14.39 10.69
CA GLY A 126 -4.04 -15.43 10.81
C GLY A 126 -4.45 -16.00 9.46
N MET A 127 -4.65 -15.14 8.45
CA MET A 127 -4.98 -15.60 7.09
C MET A 127 -3.85 -16.42 6.47
N TYR A 128 -2.58 -16.04 6.67
CA TYR A 128 -1.44 -16.83 6.19
C TYR A 128 -1.30 -18.15 6.94
N ALA A 129 -1.55 -18.17 8.25
CA ALA A 129 -1.55 -19.40 9.02
C ALA A 129 -2.64 -20.36 8.53
N VAL A 130 -3.88 -19.89 8.32
CA VAL A 130 -4.96 -20.74 7.78
C VAL A 130 -4.61 -21.27 6.40
N ALA A 131 -4.09 -20.42 5.51
CA ALA A 131 -3.66 -20.85 4.17
C ALA A 131 -2.57 -21.93 4.24
N ALA A 132 -1.60 -21.80 5.15
CA ALA A 132 -0.50 -22.74 5.31
C ALA A 132 -0.93 -24.06 5.98
N TYR A 133 -1.72 -24.00 7.05
CA TYR A 133 -2.09 -25.17 7.86
C TYR A 133 -3.28 -25.97 7.31
N VAL A 134 -4.21 -25.34 6.59
CA VAL A 134 -5.41 -26.03 6.08
C VAL A 134 -5.22 -26.52 4.65
N TYR A 135 -4.61 -25.71 3.79
CA TYR A 135 -4.56 -26.00 2.35
C TYR A 135 -3.20 -26.55 1.90
N HIS A 136 -2.16 -26.47 2.73
CA HIS A 136 -0.79 -26.94 2.45
C HIS A 136 -0.23 -26.53 1.07
N SER A 137 -0.77 -25.48 0.47
CA SER A 137 -0.45 -25.07 -0.89
C SER A 137 -0.02 -23.61 -0.92
N PHE A 138 1.10 -23.39 -1.59
CA PHE A 138 1.75 -22.11 -1.74
C PHE A 138 0.86 -21.10 -2.47
N GLU A 139 0.06 -21.55 -3.43
CA GLU A 139 -0.82 -20.67 -4.21
C GLU A 139 -1.88 -19.96 -3.34
N TYR A 140 -2.45 -20.68 -2.36
CA TYR A 140 -3.45 -20.11 -1.44
C TYR A 140 -2.84 -19.03 -0.55
N ILE A 141 -1.57 -19.14 -0.18
CA ILE A 141 -0.87 -18.10 0.58
C ILE A 141 -0.79 -16.81 -0.26
N ILE A 142 -0.47 -16.93 -1.55
CA ILE A 142 -0.40 -15.79 -2.47
C ILE A 142 -1.78 -15.17 -2.70
N TYR A 143 -2.84 -15.98 -2.88
CA TYR A 143 -4.20 -15.45 -2.98
C TYR A 143 -4.64 -14.71 -1.70
N CYS A 144 -4.41 -15.29 -0.53
CA CYS A 144 -4.66 -14.61 0.74
C CYS A 144 -3.85 -13.31 0.85
N MET A 145 -2.61 -13.30 0.35
CA MET A 145 -1.78 -12.09 0.34
C MET A 145 -2.40 -10.97 -0.50
N VAL A 146 -2.94 -11.28 -1.68
CA VAL A 146 -3.65 -10.30 -2.53
C VAL A 146 -4.88 -9.76 -1.82
N ILE A 147 -5.73 -10.66 -1.31
CA ILE A 147 -6.96 -10.29 -0.60
C ILE A 147 -6.66 -9.32 0.55
N VAL A 148 -5.69 -9.65 1.41
CA VAL A 148 -5.32 -8.81 2.56
C VAL A 148 -4.78 -7.43 2.14
N HIS A 149 -4.09 -7.28 1.02
CA HIS A 149 -3.62 -5.95 0.62
C HIS A 149 -4.72 -5.13 -0.04
N VAL A 150 -5.60 -5.76 -0.82
CA VAL A 150 -6.75 -5.09 -1.44
C VAL A 150 -7.70 -4.54 -0.37
N PHE A 151 -8.14 -5.41 0.55
CA PHE A 151 -9.03 -4.99 1.65
C PHE A 151 -8.33 -4.01 2.60
N GLY A 152 -7.05 -4.25 2.89
CA GLY A 152 -6.25 -3.38 3.76
C GLY A 152 -6.14 -1.94 3.22
N GLY A 153 -5.79 -1.82 1.94
CA GLY A 153 -5.67 -0.52 1.28
C GLY A 153 -7.00 0.23 1.20
N LEU A 154 -8.08 -0.45 0.83
CA LEU A 154 -9.41 0.16 0.72
C LEU A 154 -9.95 0.62 2.08
N CYS A 155 -9.87 -0.22 3.11
CA CYS A 155 -10.36 0.11 4.44
C CYS A 155 -9.61 1.28 5.06
N LEU A 156 -8.28 1.32 4.94
CA LEU A 156 -7.48 2.41 5.52
C LEU A 156 -7.71 3.74 4.79
N MET A 157 -7.84 3.70 3.46
CA MET A 157 -8.18 4.88 2.67
C MET A 157 -9.57 5.42 3.01
N TYR A 158 -10.55 4.53 3.17
CA TYR A 158 -11.89 4.90 3.61
C TYR A 158 -11.88 5.54 5.00
N LEU A 159 -11.12 4.96 5.94
CA LEU A 159 -10.94 5.51 7.29
C LEU A 159 -10.30 6.90 7.25
N ALA A 160 -9.25 7.08 6.44
CA ALA A 160 -8.60 8.37 6.25
C ALA A 160 -9.56 9.43 5.68
N HIS A 161 -10.39 9.06 4.70
CA HIS A 161 -11.39 9.95 4.12
C HIS A 161 -12.49 10.33 5.13
N SER A 162 -12.96 9.37 5.93
CA SER A 162 -13.95 9.61 6.98
C SER A 162 -13.42 10.59 8.04
N GLU A 163 -12.20 10.39 8.51
CA GLU A 163 -11.57 11.28 9.51
C GLU A 163 -11.33 12.68 8.95
N TYR A 164 -10.92 12.79 7.67
CA TYR A 164 -10.79 14.08 6.99
C TYR A 164 -12.13 14.84 6.95
N ASN A 165 -13.23 14.17 6.58
CA ASN A 165 -14.55 14.80 6.51
C ASN A 165 -15.05 15.28 7.88
N LYS A 166 -14.82 14.49 8.95
CA LYS A 166 -15.16 14.89 10.33
C LYS A 166 -14.43 16.16 10.74
N ILE A 167 -13.13 16.24 10.46
CA ILE A 167 -12.30 17.41 10.79
C ILE A 167 -12.73 18.61 9.96
N SER A 168 -13.04 18.41 8.68
CA SER A 168 -13.56 19.48 7.81
C SER A 168 -14.86 20.10 8.32
N ALA A 169 -15.77 19.28 8.86
CA ALA A 169 -17.03 19.77 9.42
C ALA A 169 -16.84 20.54 10.74
N ILE A 170 -15.84 20.18 11.55
CA ILE A 170 -15.52 20.90 12.79
C ILE A 170 -14.91 22.27 12.47
N VAL A 171 -13.93 22.31 11.56
CA VAL A 171 -13.26 23.55 11.17
C VAL A 171 -14.21 24.54 10.48
N SER A 172 -15.18 24.05 9.70
CA SER A 172 -16.21 24.91 9.11
C SER A 172 -17.16 25.52 10.14
N ASN A 173 -17.47 24.80 11.23
CA ASN A 173 -18.34 25.30 12.30
C ASN A 173 -17.63 26.25 13.28
N GLU A 174 -16.30 26.17 13.42
CA GLU A 174 -15.53 27.13 14.24
C GLU A 174 -15.27 28.47 13.51
N GLY A 175 -15.44 28.50 12.18
CA GLY A 175 -15.20 29.67 11.34
C GLY A 175 -16.45 30.52 11.06
N SER A 176 -17.63 30.10 11.54
CA SER A 176 -18.91 30.84 11.48
C SER A 176 -19.27 31.45 12.82
#